data_AF-A0AAU8CCX2-F1
#
_entry.id   AF-A0AAU8CCX2-F1
#
_cell.length_a   1.000
_cell.length_b   1.000
_cell.length_c   1.000
_cell.angle_alpha   90.00
_cell.angle_beta   90.00
_cell.angle_gamma   90.00
#
_symmetry.space_group_name_H-M   'P 1'
#
loop_
_entity.id
_entity.type
_entity.pdbx_description
1 polymer ?
#
loop_
_entity_poly.entity_id
_entity_poly.type
_entity_poly.pdbx_seq_one_letter_code
_entity_poly.pdbx_strand_id
1 'polypeptide(L)' 'MDSRVALGLVIAAGVVLPGVADYFLHQAGFETAGAVVWGVGYASMALVVWYGWIRPLDLTGPGGGTEP' A
#
# COMPACT_ATOMS: atom_id res chain seq x y z
N MET A 1 -18.35 1.75 6.20
CA MET A 1 -17.11 2.40 6.66
C MET A 1 -16.78 3.55 5.72
N ASP A 2 -16.30 4.66 6.24
CA ASP A 2 -15.83 5.79 5.42
C ASP A 2 -14.61 5.35 4.57
N SER A 3 -14.55 5.77 3.30
CA SER A 3 -13.48 5.39 2.37
C SER A 3 -12.10 5.83 2.85
N ARG A 4 -12.02 6.98 3.54
CA ARG A 4 -10.77 7.50 4.11
C ARG A 4 -10.30 6.63 5.28
N VAL A 5 -11.25 6.16 6.10
CA VAL A 5 -10.96 5.22 7.19
C VAL A 5 -10.48 3.89 6.62
N ALA A 6 -11.14 3.37 5.58
CA ALA A 6 -10.73 2.14 4.92
C ALA A 6 -9.31 2.25 4.33
N LEU A 7 -9.01 3.35 3.62
CA LEU A 7 -7.67 3.63 3.10
C LEU A 7 -6.63 3.68 4.22
N GLY A 8 -6.91 4.43 5.29
CA GLY A 8 -6.03 4.54 6.44
C GLY A 8 -5.73 3.18 7.07
N LEU A 9 -6.75 2.31 7.19
CA LEU A 9 -6.57 0.96 7.72
C LEU A 9 -5.76 0.07 6.79
N VAL A 10 -5.95 0.15 5.48
CA VAL A 10 -5.15 -0.63 4.51
C VAL A 10 -3.68 -0.24 4.60
N ILE A 11 -3.39 1.06 4.63
CA ILE A 11 -2.00 1.55 4.77
C ILE A 11 -1.41 1.11 6.11
N ALA A 12 -2.14 1.31 7.21
CA ALA A 12 -1.69 0.91 8.53
C ALA A 12 -1.43 -0.61 8.60
N ALA A 13 -2.35 -1.44 8.10
CA ALA A 13 -2.19 -2.89 8.09
C ALA A 13 -1.00 -3.32 7.22
N GLY A 14 -0.83 -2.73 6.04
CA GLY A 14 0.25 -3.05 5.12
C GLY A 14 1.65 -2.61 5.58
N VAL A 15 1.74 -1.81 6.64
CA VAL A 15 3.01 -1.42 7.29
C VAL A 15 3.16 -2.15 8.62
N VAL A 16 2.12 -2.23 9.47
CA VAL A 16 2.26 -2.82 10.80
C VAL A 16 2.41 -4.35 10.71
N LEU A 17 1.57 -5.03 9.93
CA LEU A 17 1.59 -6.50 9.86
C LEU A 17 2.92 -7.07 9.34
N PRO A 18 3.43 -6.65 8.16
CA PRO A 18 4.70 -7.18 7.68
C PRO A 18 5.88 -6.74 8.54
N GLY A 19 5.80 -5.61 9.24
CA GLY A 19 6.91 -5.09 10.07
C GLY A 19 7.03 -5.86 11.38
N VAL A 20 5.89 -6.20 11.97
CA VAL A 20 5.84 -7.12 13.11
C VAL A 20 6.33 -8.50 12.71
N ALA A 21 5.93 -9.01 11.53
CA ALA A 21 6.41 -10.30 11.03
C ALA A 21 7.93 -10.29 10.78
N ASP A 22 8.45 -9.24 10.13
CA ASP A 22 9.88 -9.03 9.90
C ASP A 22 10.68 -9.00 11.21
N TYR A 23 10.19 -8.29 12.23
CA TYR A 23 10.81 -8.24 13.56
C TYR A 23 10.94 -9.62 14.21
N PHE A 24 9.90 -10.45 14.13
CA PHE A 24 9.97 -11.81 14.68
C PHE A 24 10.88 -12.74 13.86
N LEU A 25 10.90 -12.57 12.53
CA LEU A 25 11.80 -13.33 11.65
C LEU A 25 13.27 -12.99 11.91
N HIS A 26 13.59 -11.71 12.10
CA HIS A 26 14.93 -11.28 12.49
C HIS A 26 15.35 -11.86 13.84
N GLN A 27 14.48 -11.83 14.86
CA GLN A 27 14.78 -12.45 16.15
C GLN A 27 15.00 -13.96 16.08
N ALA A 28 14.37 -14.63 15.12
CA ALA A 28 14.56 -16.05 14.86
C ALA A 28 15.79 -16.36 13.98
N GLY A 29 16.58 -15.35 13.58
CA GLY A 29 17.77 -15.50 12.73
C GLY A 29 17.48 -15.58 11.22
N PHE A 30 16.25 -15.30 10.79
CA PHE A 30 15.82 -15.33 9.40
C PHE A 30 15.78 -13.94 8.76
N GLU A 31 16.91 -13.23 8.80
CA GLU A 31 17.05 -11.83 8.36
C GLU A 31 16.59 -11.61 6.91
N THR A 32 17.07 -12.44 5.97
CA THR A 32 16.67 -12.36 4.55
C THR A 32 15.19 -12.63 4.36
N ALA A 33 14.62 -13.59 5.09
CA ALA A 33 13.19 -13.90 4.97
C ALA A 33 12.33 -12.76 5.51
N GLY A 34 12.77 -12.12 6.61
CA GLY A 34 12.16 -10.92 7.15
C GLY A 34 12.11 -9.79 6.11
N ALA A 35 13.25 -9.48 5.49
CA ALA A 35 13.34 -8.46 4.45
C ALA A 35 12.42 -8.75 3.25
N VAL A 36 12.30 -10.02 2.84
CA VAL A 36 11.37 -10.44 1.77
C VAL A 36 9.92 -10.24 2.20
N VAL A 37 9.54 -10.64 3.42
CA VAL A 37 8.19 -10.45 3.96
C VAL A 37 7.84 -8.96 4.03
N TRP A 38 8.78 -8.12 4.44
CA TRP A 38 8.63 -6.68 4.45
C TRP A 38 8.35 -6.13 3.06
N GLY A 39 9.22 -6.43 2.09
CA GLY A 39 9.09 -5.96 0.72
C GLY A 39 7.80 -6.42 0.04
N VAL A 40 7.44 -7.71 0.18
CA VAL A 40 6.21 -8.27 -0.41
C VAL A 40 4.96 -7.70 0.24
N GLY A 41 4.96 -7.53 1.56
CA GLY A 41 3.83 -6.93 2.29
C GLY A 41 3.59 -5.49 1.85
N TYR A 42 4.67 -4.70 1.76
CA TYR A 42 4.59 -3.31 1.29
C TYR A 42 4.13 -3.22 -0.17
N ALA A 43 4.70 -4.02 -1.07
CA ALA A 43 4.30 -4.06 -2.48
C ALA A 43 2.82 -4.45 -2.64
N SER A 44 2.37 -5.43 -1.86
CA SER A 44 0.96 -5.86 -1.86
C SER A 44 0.02 -4.75 -1.39
N MET A 45 0.39 -4.02 -0.33
CA MET A 45 -0.36 -2.83 0.13
C MET A 45 -0.43 -1.77 -0.96
N ALA A 46 0.69 -1.45 -1.61
CA ALA A 46 0.75 -0.46 -2.67
C ALA A 46 -0.18 -0.83 -3.84
N LEU A 47 -0.21 -2.12 -4.23
CA LEU A 47 -1.12 -2.61 -5.28
C LEU A 47 -2.59 -2.49 -4.86
N VAL A 48 -2.95 -2.83 -3.62
CA VAL A 48 -4.32 -2.69 -3.12
C VAL A 48 -4.75 -1.22 -3.11
N VAL A 49 -3.90 -0.32 -2.61
CA VAL A 49 -4.18 1.13 -2.63
C VAL A 49 -4.32 1.63 -4.07
N TRP A 50 -3.43 1.21 -4.96
CA TRP A 50 -3.50 1.59 -6.37
C TRP A 50 -4.82 1.15 -7.00
N TYR A 51 -5.19 -0.13 -6.89
CA TYR A 51 -6.41 -0.65 -7.48
C TYR A 51 -7.68 -0.04 -6.89
N GLY A 52 -7.73 0.17 -5.58
CA GLY A 52 -8.94 0.64 -4.89
C GLY A 52 -9.16 2.15 -4.97
N TRP A 53 -8.09 2.95 -4.98
CA TRP A 53 -8.21 4.41 -4.85
C TRP A 53 -7.56 5.20 -5.98
N ILE A 54 -6.44 4.74 -6.55
CA ILE A 54 -5.70 5.52 -7.56
C ILE A 54 -6.18 5.22 -8.98
N ARG A 55 -6.23 3.95 -9.37
CA ARG A 55 -6.65 3.46 -10.68
C ARG A 55 -8.03 3.94 -11.14
N PRO A 56 -9.05 4.11 -10.27
CA PRO A 56 -10.34 4.67 -10.69
C PRO A 56 -10.37 6.20 -10.79
N LEU A 57 -9.30 6.91 -10.43
CA LEU A 57 -9.25 8.35 -10.62
C LEU A 57 -9.14 8.67 -12.11
N ASP A 58 -9.99 9.58 -12.58
CA ASP A 58 -9.89 10.12 -13.92
C ASP A 58 -8.80 11.19 -13.94
N LEU A 59 -7.56 10.75 -14.15
CA LEU A 59 -6.39 11.61 -14.20
C LEU A 59 -6.32 12.31 -15.56
N THR A 60 -7.24 13.25 -15.80
CA THR A 60 -7.22 14.13 -16.98
C THR A 60 -6.35 15.36 -16.71
N GLY A 61 -5.67 15.85 -17.75
CA GLY A 61 -4.90 17.10 -17.67
C GLY A 61 -5.82 18.34 -17.60
N PRO A 62 -5.30 19.51 -17.17
CA PRO A 62 -6.07 20.75 -17.17
C PRO A 62 -6.38 21.14 -18.62
N GLY A 63 -7.63 20.94 -19.05
CA GLY A 63 -8.16 21.47 -20.31
C GLY A 63 -8.33 20.44 -21.44
N GLY A 64 -9.51 19.82 -21.49
CA GLY A 64 -10.20 19.57 -22.76
C GLY A 64 -11.00 20.80 -23.23
N GLY A 65 -10.56 22.00 -22.81
CA GLY A 65 -11.22 23.26 -23.12
C GLY A 65 -10.85 23.71 -24.52
N THR A 66 -11.61 23.30 -25.53
CA THR A 66 -11.83 24.16 -26.69
C THR A 66 -12.71 25.32 -26.21
N GLU A 67 -12.17 26.22 -25.40
CA GLU A 67 -12.76 27.55 -25.28
C GLU A 67 -12.66 28.18 -26.69
N PRO A 68 -13.78 28.65 -27.26
CA PRO A 68 -13.82 29.18 -28.61
C PRO A 68 -12.99 30.46 -28.79
#